data_AF-A0A6L9SU37-F1
#
_entry.id   AF-A0A6L9SU37-F1
#
_cell.length_a   1.000
_cell.length_b   1.000
_cell.length_c   1.000
_cell.angle_alpha   90.00
_cell.angle_beta   90.00
_cell.angle_gamma   90.00
#
_symmetry.space_group_name_H-M   'P 1'
#
loop_
_entity.id
_entity.type
_entity.pdbx_description
1 polymer ?
#
loop_
_entity_poly.entity_id
_entity_poly.type
_entity_poly.pdbx_seq_one_letter_code
_entity_poly.pdbx_strand_id
1 'polypeptide(L)' 'MARIDDCTVFQCDRCKTIKWYPPTDEDGMKEWYSTTRYDANNAGHEYLFCLNCWQEYLNKLKDADNAFDSWMQNAGVRS' A
#
# COMPACT_ATOMS: atom_id res chain seq x y z
N MET A 1 26.07 5.60 19.51
CA MET A 1 25.00 6.05 18.59
C MET A 1 24.25 7.15 19.31
N ALA A 2 24.23 8.36 18.77
CA ALA A 2 23.50 9.47 19.39
C ALA A 2 22.02 9.06 19.49
N ARG A 3 21.45 9.17 20.69
CA ARG A 3 20.03 8.92 20.92
C ARG A 3 19.30 10.06 20.21
N ILE A 4 18.53 9.73 19.17
CA ILE A 4 17.68 10.71 18.51
C ILE A 4 16.36 10.67 19.28
N ASP A 5 16.19 11.61 20.19
CA ASP A 5 14.95 11.79 20.93
C ASP A 5 13.88 12.38 19.96
N ASP A 6 12.62 12.00 20.14
CA ASP A 6 11.45 12.44 19.34
C ASP A 6 11.40 12.03 17.85
N CYS A 7 11.81 10.80 17.50
CA CYS A 7 11.60 10.27 16.15
C CYS A 7 10.20 9.68 15.94
N THR A 8 9.60 9.96 14.78
CA THR A 8 8.42 9.21 14.31
C THR A 8 8.88 7.95 13.56
N VAL A 9 8.22 6.83 13.83
CA VAL A 9 8.56 5.53 13.25
C VAL A 9 7.46 5.10 12.30
N PHE A 10 7.84 4.78 11.06
CA PHE A 10 6.96 4.17 10.09
C PHE A 10 7.44 2.75 9.83
N GLN A 11 6.52 1.79 9.92
CA GLN A 11 6.77 0.39 9.59
C GLN A 11 5.83 -0.06 8.50
N CYS A 12 6.37 -0.63 7.42
CA CYS A 12 5.55 -1.15 6.34
C CYS A 12 4.91 -2.47 6.75
N ASP A 13 3.60 -2.59 6.65
CA ASP A 13 2.88 -3.80 7.03
C ASP A 13 3.19 -5.00 6.14
N ARG A 14 3.62 -4.74 4.89
CA ARG A 14 3.89 -5.79 3.90
C ARG A 14 5.32 -6.33 3.97
N CYS A 15 6.33 -5.46 3.84
CA CYS A 15 7.73 -5.88 3.82
C CYS A 15 8.45 -5.71 5.17
N LYS A 16 7.77 -5.20 6.19
CA LYS A 16 8.29 -4.95 7.55
C LYS A 16 9.49 -3.99 7.60
N THR A 17 9.75 -3.24 6.53
CA THR A 17 10.77 -2.18 6.50
C THR A 17 10.39 -1.09 7.49
N ILE A 18 11.37 -0.65 8.29
CA ILE A 18 11.22 0.41 9.28
C ILE A 18 12.06 1.60 8.84
N LYS A 19 11.47 2.80 8.82
CA LYS A 19 12.21 4.06 8.73
C LYS A 19 11.91 4.93 9.95
N TRP A 20 12.94 5.63 10.39
CA TRP A 20 12.92 6.56 11.51
C TRP A 20 13.04 7.96 10.94
N TYR A 21 12.09 8.81 11.27
CA TYR A 21 12.04 10.18 10.80
C TYR A 21 12.30 11.14 11.95
N PRO A 22 13.29 12.03 11.84
CA PRO A 22 13.38 13.16 12.75
C PRO A 22 12.17 14.09 12.53
N PRO A 23 11.81 14.92 13.52
CA PRO A 23 10.62 15.79 13.46
C PRO A 23 10.56 16.72 12.24
N THR A 24 11.71 17.02 11.62
CA THR A 24 11.84 17.97 10.51
C THR A 24 11.76 17.33 9.12
N ASP A 25 11.65 16.00 9.02
CA ASP A 25 11.71 15.28 7.74
C ASP A 25 10.31 14.98 7.20
N GLU A 26 9.58 16.04 6.81
CA GLU A 26 8.24 15.92 6.24
C GLU A 26 8.24 15.30 4.83
N ASP A 27 9.29 15.54 4.02
CA ASP A 27 9.35 15.02 2.65
C ASP A 27 9.54 13.50 2.62
N GLY A 28 10.34 12.95 3.52
CA GLY A 28 10.50 11.50 3.64
C GLY A 28 9.23 10.79 4.13
N MET A 29 8.35 11.46 4.89
CA MET A 29 7.06 10.92 5.31
C MET A 29 6.04 10.82 4.15
N LYS A 30 6.16 11.65 3.11
CA LYS A 30 5.27 11.62 1.92
C LYS A 30 5.42 10.35 1.07
N GLU A 31 6.50 9.59 1.26
CA GLU A 31 6.74 8.32 0.56
C GLU A 31 5.98 7.12 1.17
N TRP A 32 5.14 7.38 2.18
CA TRP A 32 4.32 6.38 2.86
C TRP A 32 2.84 6.53 2.52
N TYR A 33 2.18 5.41 2.33
CA TYR A 33 0.80 5.35 1.84
C TYR A 33 -0.04 4.52 2.81
N SER A 34 -1.06 5.13 3.41
CA SER A 34 -2.07 4.42 4.17
C SER A 34 -3.22 3.99 3.25
N THR A 35 -3.76 2.80 3.49
CA THR A 35 -4.93 2.30 2.78
C THR A 35 -5.79 1.45 3.70
N THR A 36 -7.10 1.57 3.55
CA THR A 36 -8.07 0.75 4.28
C THR A 36 -8.66 -0.29 3.35
N ARG A 37 -8.59 -1.56 3.72
CA ARG A 37 -9.21 -2.66 2.97
C ARG A 37 -10.34 -3.26 3.79
N TYR A 38 -11.48 -3.45 3.15
CA TYR A 38 -12.63 -4.10 3.77
C TYR A 38 -12.60 -5.59 3.48
N ASP A 39 -12.86 -6.39 4.51
CA ASP A 39 -13.06 -7.83 4.35
C ASP A 39 -14.51 -8.17 3.98
N ALA A 40 -14.79 -9.48 3.81
CA ALA A 40 -16.12 -9.97 3.46
C ALA A 40 -17.21 -9.67 4.52
N ASN A 41 -16.81 -9.36 5.75
CA ASN A 41 -17.72 -8.97 6.83
C ASN A 41 -17.85 -7.44 6.93
N ASN A 42 -17.33 -6.70 5.95
CA ASN A 42 -17.27 -5.24 5.93
C ASN A 42 -16.43 -4.64 7.08
N ALA A 43 -15.53 -5.43 7.68
CA ALA A 43 -14.56 -4.91 8.64
C ALA A 43 -13.39 -4.27 7.89
N GLY A 44 -13.10 -3.01 8.23
CA GLY A 44 -11.99 -2.24 7.65
C GLY A 44 -10.68 -2.52 8.38
N HIS A 45 -9.66 -2.91 7.62
CA HIS A 45 -8.29 -3.13 8.08
C HIS A 45 -7.39 -2.06 7.48
N GLU A 46 -6.75 -1.26 8.33
CA GLU A 46 -5.79 -0.24 7.91
C GLU A 46 -4.41 -0.86 7.68
N TYR A 47 -3.77 -0.45 6.59
CA TYR A 47 -2.42 -0.88 6.22
C TYR A 47 -1.56 0.33 5.85
N LEU A 48 -0.31 0.30 6.29
CA LEU A 48 0.71 1.28 5.95
C LEU A 48 1.76 0.65 5.01
N PHE A 49 1.94 1.26 3.84
CA PHE A 49 2.90 0.80 2.83
C PHE A 49 4.01 1.81 2.59
N CYS A 50 5.23 1.29 2.38
CA CYS A 50 6.30 2.07 1.76
C CYS A 50 6.06 2.20 0.25
N LEU A 51 6.69 3.19 -0.38
CA LEU A 51 6.58 3.47 -1.82
C LEU A 51 6.66 2.23 -2.72
N ASN A 52 7.67 1.36 -2.51
CA ASN A 52 7.84 0.16 -3.34
C ASN A 52 6.64 -0.81 -3.21
N CYS A 53 6.21 -1.08 -1.98
CA CYS A 53 5.06 -1.97 -1.72
C CYS A 53 3.73 -1.36 -2.19
N TRP A 54 3.61 -0.03 -2.14
CA TRP A 54 2.47 0.69 -2.69
C TRP A 54 2.39 0.57 -4.21
N GLN A 55 3.49 0.76 -4.92
CA GLN A 55 3.54 0.59 -6.38
C GLN A 55 3.20 -0.85 -6.79
N GLU A 56 3.75 -1.85 -6.11
CA GLU A 56 3.38 -3.25 -6.35
C GLU A 56 1.89 -3.51 -6.07
N TYR A 57 1.35 -2.89 -5.01
CA TYR A 57 -0.07 -3.01 -4.68
C TYR A 57 -0.95 -2.44 -5.80
N LEU A 58 -0.64 -1.23 -6.29
CA LEU A 58 -1.35 -0.63 -7.41
C LEU A 58 -1.25 -1.44 -8.69
N ASN A 59 -0.08 -2.02 -8.99
CA ASN A 59 0.08 -2.86 -10.18
C ASN A 59 -0.80 -4.11 -10.08
N LYS A 60 -0.87 -4.77 -8.92
CA LYS A 60 -1.75 -5.92 -8.71
C LYS A 60 -3.23 -5.58 -8.87
N LEU A 61 -3.65 -4.38 -8.46
CA LEU A 61 -5.02 -3.92 -8.68
C LEU A 61 -5.29 -3.74 -10.18
N LYS A 62 -4.41 -3.05 -10.90
CA LYS A 62 -4.53 -2.87 -12.35
C LYS A 62 -4.55 -4.21 -13.10
N ASP A 63 -3.70 -5.16 -12.70
CA ASP A 63 -3.67 -6.49 -13.32
C ASP A 63 -4.97 -7.25 -13.09
N ALA A 64 -5.59 -7.13 -11.90
CA ALA A 64 -6.88 -7.72 -11.61
C ALA A 64 -8.01 -7.10 -12.45
N ASP A 65 -8.03 -5.77 -12.57
CA ASP A 65 -9.00 -5.05 -13.42
C ASP A 65 -8.84 -5.45 -14.89
N ASN A 66 -7.61 -5.46 -15.41
CA ASN A 66 -7.32 -5.88 -16.79
C ASN A 66 -7.73 -7.34 -17.05
N ALA A 67 -7.51 -8.23 -16.08
CA ALA A 67 -7.92 -9.63 -16.19
C ALA A 67 -9.45 -9.77 -16.23
N PHE A 68 -10.16 -8.98 -15.42
CA PHE A 68 -11.61 -8.94 -15.40
C PHE A 68 -12.18 -8.39 -16.72
N ASP A 69 -11.64 -7.29 -17.22
CA ASP A 69 -12.03 -6.69 -18.50
C ASP A 69 -11.80 -7.65 -19.67
N SER A 70 -10.65 -8.32 -19.70
CA SER A 70 -10.34 -9.34 -20.70
C SER A 70 -11.32 -10.52 -20.63
N TRP A 71 -11.67 -10.97 -19.41
CA TRP A 71 -12.68 -12.00 -19.24
C TRP A 71 -14.06 -11.54 -19.74
N MET A 72 -14.51 -10.34 -19.40
CA MET A 72 -15.78 -9.77 -19.87
C MET A 72 -15.85 -9.71 -21.40
N GLN A 73 -14.77 -9.26 -22.04
CA GLN A 73 -14.70 -9.15 -23.50
C GLN A 73 -14.70 -10.53 -24.18
N ASN A 74 -14.03 -11.53 -23.61
CA ASN A 74 -13.96 -12.87 -24.20
C ASN A 74 -15.18 -13.76 -23.88
N ALA A 75 -15.80 -13.57 -22.71
CA ALA A 75 -16.99 -14.32 -22.30
C ALA A 75 -18.27 -13.77 -22.96
N GLY A 76 -18.34 -12.47 -23.26
CA GLY A 76 -19.47 -11.83 -23.96
C GLY A 76 -19.58 -12.12 -25.46
N VAL A 77 -18.57 -12.77 -26.07
CA VAL A 77 -18.57 -13.16 -27.49
C VAL A 77 -19.07 -14.60 -27.70
N ARG A 78 -19.33 -15.34 -26.61
CA ARG A 78 -19.79 -16.74 -26.65
C ARG A 78 -21.27 -16.95 -26.32
N SER A 79 -22.09 -15.89 -26.26
CA SER A 79 -23.55 -15.99 -26.14
C SER A 79 -24.26 -15.84 -27.47
#